data_AF-A0A453QFS3-F1
#
_entry.id   AF-A0A453QFS3-F1
#
_cell.length_a   1.000
_cell.length_b   1.000
_cell.length_c   1.000
_cell.angle_alpha   90.00
_cell.angle_beta   90.00
_cell.angle_gamma   90.00
#
_symmetry.space_group_name_H-M   'P 1'
#
loop_
_entity.id
_entity.type
_entity.pdbx_description
1 polymer ?
#
loop_
_entity_poly.entity_id
_entity_poly.type
_entity_poly.pdbx_seq_one_letter_code
_entity_poly.pdbx_strand_id
1 'polypeptide(L)'
;CNIVLVVSEGINDFSMWELMLTVDLLKNNIPDPSLLTSSTPEKDNKNDNQSGSEDYMADLCFVHASSSATPEVTDSSVAPSTKVEDLSSSQQDIFLLPLRSHDNSAKFEYGTYSSMLGKLRDQVLSRPLRPFSKNLTERDWLRSSAKIWDMVKRSPVASDYCKALQSSGLFRK
;
A
#
# COMPACT_ATOMS: atom_id res chain seq x y z
N CYS A 1 2.77 -0.34 9.13
CA CYS A 1 2.67 -1.58 8.32
C CYS A 1 3.94 -1.72 7.50
N ASN A 2 4.42 -2.92 7.21
CA ASN A 2 5.61 -3.09 6.35
C ASN A 2 5.26 -3.01 4.86
N ILE A 3 4.15 -3.62 4.46
CA ILE A 3 3.63 -3.61 3.08
C ILE A 3 2.14 -3.24 3.11
N VAL A 4 1.68 -2.44 2.15
CA VAL A 4 0.26 -2.15 1.91
C VAL A 4 -0.10 -2.66 0.51
N LEU A 5 -1.05 -3.59 0.46
CA LEU A 5 -1.62 -4.08 -0.81
C LEU A 5 -2.76 -3.13 -1.22
N VAL A 6 -2.58 -2.42 -2.33
CA VAL A 6 -3.59 -1.55 -2.94
C VAL A 6 -4.30 -2.35 -4.02
N VAL A 7 -5.53 -2.77 -3.76
CA VAL A 7 -6.30 -3.60 -4.68
C VAL A 7 -7.31 -2.73 -5.43
N SER A 8 -7.27 -2.74 -6.75
CA SER A 8 -8.19 -2.01 -7.62
C SER A 8 -8.76 -2.90 -8.72
N GLU A 9 -9.95 -2.53 -9.21
CA GLU A 9 -10.56 -3.17 -10.37
C GLU A 9 -10.16 -2.38 -11.63
N GLY A 10 -9.37 -3.01 -12.52
CA GLY A 10 -8.86 -2.37 -13.74
C GLY A 10 -7.58 -1.53 -13.56
N ILE A 11 -6.86 -1.29 -14.66
CA ILE A 11 -5.43 -0.87 -14.67
C ILE A 11 -5.24 0.65 -14.40
N ASN A 12 -6.31 1.46 -14.49
CA ASN A 12 -6.23 2.93 -14.46
C ASN A 12 -7.20 3.57 -13.45
N ASP A 13 -7.19 3.10 -12.20
CA ASP A 13 -7.96 3.75 -11.13
C ASP A 13 -7.22 5.01 -10.63
N PHE A 14 -7.40 6.13 -11.34
CA PHE A 14 -6.83 7.43 -10.97
C PHE A 14 -7.32 7.91 -9.60
N SER A 15 -8.53 7.52 -9.19
CA SER A 15 -9.08 7.91 -7.88
C SER A 15 -8.32 7.23 -6.74
N MET A 16 -7.89 5.98 -6.92
CA MET A 16 -7.02 5.28 -5.97
C MET A 16 -5.65 5.94 -5.86
N TRP A 17 -5.07 6.37 -6.97
CA TRP A 17 -3.80 7.10 -6.96
C TRP A 17 -3.91 8.44 -6.22
N GLU A 18 -4.97 9.22 -6.49
CA GLU A 18 -5.25 10.48 -5.79
C GLU A 18 -5.47 10.27 -4.29
N LEU A 19 -6.17 9.18 -3.92
CA LEU A 19 -6.34 8.80 -2.53
C LEU A 19 -5.00 8.47 -1.86
N MET A 20 -4.11 7.72 -2.54
CA MET A 20 -2.80 7.40 -1.99
C MET A 20 -1.93 8.65 -1.76
N LEU A 21 -1.97 9.62 -2.68
CA LEU A 21 -1.30 10.92 -2.50
C LEU A 21 -1.89 11.72 -1.34
N THR A 22 -3.22 11.66 -1.18
CA THR A 22 -3.91 12.30 -0.06
C THR A 22 -3.50 11.66 1.27
N VAL A 23 -3.43 10.33 1.35
CA VAL A 23 -2.99 9.61 2.54
C VAL A 23 -1.56 9.99 2.92
N ASP A 24 -0.67 10.12 1.93
CA ASP A 24 0.71 10.54 2.13
C ASP A 24 0.80 11.92 2.81
N LEU A 25 -0.01 12.89 2.33
CA LEU A 25 -0.12 14.22 2.91
C LEU A 25 -0.68 14.19 4.34
N LEU A 26 -1.68 13.33 4.59
CA LEU A 26 -2.33 13.21 5.90
C LEU A 26 -1.43 12.55 6.96
N LYS A 27 -0.39 11.82 6.54
CA LYS A 27 0.55 11.13 7.43
C LYS A 27 1.50 12.08 8.20
N ASN A 28 1.36 13.38 7.99
CA ASN A 28 2.20 14.40 8.61
C ASN A 28 2.23 14.29 10.14
N ASN A 29 3.43 14.35 10.74
CA ASN A 29 3.69 14.20 12.18
C ASN A 29 3.28 12.85 12.79
N ILE A 30 3.11 11.79 11.98
CA ILE A 30 2.94 10.43 12.51
C ILE A 30 4.33 9.78 12.60
N PRO A 31 4.87 9.54 13.81
CA PRO A 31 6.21 9.01 13.98
C PRO A 31 6.30 7.51 13.68
N ASP A 32 7.52 7.01 13.51
CA ASP A 32 7.80 5.57 13.50
C ASP A 32 7.23 4.91 14.80
N PRO A 33 6.42 3.84 14.70
CA PRO A 33 5.86 3.13 15.85
C PRO A 33 6.90 2.69 16.90
N SER A 34 8.13 2.43 16.48
CA SER A 34 9.23 1.99 17.34
C SER A 34 9.75 3.06 18.28
N LEU A 35 9.47 4.34 17.99
CA LEU A 35 9.84 5.46 18.84
C LEU A 35 8.90 5.63 20.05
N LEU A 36 7.70 5.03 20.00
CA LEU A 36 6.67 5.20 21.04
C LEU A 36 6.76 4.18 22.18
N THR A 37 7.78 3.32 22.16
CA THR A 37 7.94 2.21 23.10
C THR A 37 8.74 2.55 24.35
N SER A 38 9.24 3.79 24.51
CA SER A 38 9.92 4.18 25.75
C SER A 38 8.94 4.18 26.92
N SER A 39 9.09 3.19 27.80
CA SER A 39 8.34 3.06 29.05
C SER A 39 9.28 3.01 30.24
N THR A 40 10.23 3.93 30.32
CA THR A 40 10.95 4.24 31.56
C THR A 40 10.70 5.70 31.94
N PRO A 41 10.19 6.00 33.15
CA PRO A 41 10.17 7.35 33.68
C PRO A 41 11.55 7.61 34.30
N GLU A 42 12.53 8.02 33.49
CA GLU A 42 13.83 8.45 34.01
C GLU A 42 14.07 9.93 33.70
N LYS A 43 13.87 10.72 34.77
CA LYS A 43 14.63 11.91 35.20
C LYS A 43 15.47 12.64 34.15
N ASP A 44 15.22 13.96 34.08
CA ASP A 44 16.01 14.99 33.41
C ASP A 44 17.52 14.73 33.35
N ASN A 45 18.10 14.67 32.13
CA ASN A 45 18.99 15.72 31.62
C ASN A 45 19.73 15.33 30.31
N LYS A 46 19.70 16.30 29.40
CA LYS A 46 20.78 16.74 28.50
C LYS A 46 21.00 15.99 27.18
N ASN A 47 20.77 16.77 26.12
CA ASN A 47 21.35 16.72 24.79
C ASN A 47 21.36 15.35 24.13
N ASP A 48 20.31 15.06 23.38
CA ASP A 48 20.50 14.40 22.10
C ASP A 48 19.74 15.18 21.04
N ASN A 49 20.50 15.55 20.01
CA ASN A 49 20.04 16.22 18.81
C ASN A 49 18.72 15.59 18.34
N GLN A 50 17.79 16.42 17.87
CA GLN A 50 16.67 15.99 17.02
C GLN A 50 17.26 15.19 15.85
N SER A 51 17.49 13.89 16.03
CA SER A 51 17.71 12.97 14.94
C SER A 51 16.39 12.97 14.20
N GLY A 52 16.41 13.49 12.96
CA GLY A 52 15.24 13.66 12.14
C GLY A 52 14.28 12.49 12.32
N SER A 53 13.02 12.79 12.62
CA SER A 53 11.95 11.81 12.57
C SER A 53 11.94 11.23 11.17
N GLU A 54 12.65 10.12 10.96
CA GLU A 54 12.59 9.42 9.70
C GLU A 54 11.15 8.94 9.53
N ASP A 55 10.47 9.56 8.57
CA ASP A 55 9.10 9.20 8.26
C ASP A 55 9.09 7.77 7.71
N TYR A 56 8.65 6.83 8.54
CA TYR A 56 8.53 5.43 8.13
C TYR A 56 7.37 5.29 7.14
N MET A 57 7.66 4.96 5.87
CA MET A 57 6.67 4.61 4.85
C MET A 57 6.67 3.11 4.60
N ALA A 58 5.46 2.54 4.52
CA ALA A 58 5.26 1.16 4.10
C ALA A 58 5.52 1.04 2.59
N ASP A 59 5.99 -0.12 2.15
CA ASP A 59 6.12 -0.39 0.72
C ASP A 59 4.72 -0.62 0.13
N LEU A 60 4.44 0.01 -1.01
CA LEU A 60 3.17 -0.14 -1.73
C LEU A 60 3.26 -1.28 -2.74
N CYS A 61 2.16 -2.01 -2.90
CA CYS A 61 2.02 -3.09 -3.85
C CYS A 61 0.64 -3.00 -4.49
N PHE A 62 0.60 -2.65 -5.78
CA PHE A 62 -0.64 -2.46 -6.52
C PHE A 62 -1.08 -3.78 -7.13
N VAL A 63 -2.32 -4.17 -6.89
CA VAL A 63 -2.90 -5.43 -7.37
C VAL A 63 -4.17 -5.10 -8.13
N HIS A 64 -4.12 -5.28 -9.44
CA HIS A 64 -5.24 -5.07 -10.33
C HIS A 64 -5.99 -6.40 -10.51
N ALA A 65 -7.24 -6.44 -10.05
CA ALA A 65 -8.16 -7.50 -10.41
C ALA A 65 -8.71 -7.20 -11.80
N SER A 66 -8.50 -8.11 -12.76
CA SER A 66 -9.14 -8.00 -14.07
C SER A 66 -10.50 -8.71 -14.05
N SER A 67 -11.57 -7.98 -14.36
CA SER A 67 -12.84 -8.59 -14.73
C SER A 67 -12.68 -9.24 -16.12
N SER A 68 -13.24 -10.43 -16.27
CA SER A 68 -13.10 -11.20 -17.50
C SER A 68 -13.82 -10.53 -18.69
N ALA A 69 -13.06 -10.36 -19.78
CA ALA A 69 -13.46 -10.27 -21.19
C ALA A 69 -14.10 -8.96 -21.71
N THR A 70 -13.25 -8.11 -22.29
CA THR A 70 -13.52 -7.61 -23.64
C THR A 70 -12.45 -8.17 -24.60
N PRO A 71 -12.83 -8.97 -25.62
CA PRO A 71 -11.95 -9.20 -26.74
C PRO A 71 -12.04 -7.94 -27.60
N GLU A 72 -11.19 -6.94 -27.33
CA GLU A 72 -10.91 -5.97 -28.38
C GLU A 72 -10.15 -6.72 -29.47
N VAL A 73 -10.85 -6.99 -30.57
CA VAL A 73 -10.30 -7.43 -31.84
C VAL A 73 -9.27 -6.38 -32.27
N THR A 74 -8.02 -6.61 -31.89
CA THR A 74 -6.89 -6.01 -32.59
C THR A 74 -6.48 -7.03 -33.63
N ASP A 75 -6.96 -6.81 -34.85
CA ASP A 75 -6.51 -7.53 -36.04
C ASP A 75 -5.00 -7.28 -36.21
N SER A 76 -4.18 -8.17 -35.67
CA SER A 76 -2.81 -8.33 -36.14
C SER A 76 -2.41 -9.78 -35.98
N SER A 77 -2.39 -10.47 -37.11
CA SER A 77 -1.83 -11.80 -37.29
C SER A 77 -0.33 -11.78 -37.01
N VAL A 78 0.10 -11.97 -35.76
CA VAL A 78 1.46 -12.40 -35.42
C VAL A 78 1.42 -13.31 -34.19
N ALA A 79 2.15 -14.41 -34.24
CA ALA A 79 2.22 -15.47 -33.22
C ALA A 79 2.43 -14.96 -31.79
N PRO A 80 1.91 -15.67 -30.76
CA PRO A 80 2.01 -15.25 -29.37
C PRO A 80 3.43 -15.52 -28.84
N SER A 81 4.31 -14.54 -29.01
CA SER A 81 5.56 -14.41 -28.28
C SER A 81 5.66 -12.99 -27.73
N THR A 82 4.78 -12.64 -26.80
CA THR A 82 4.95 -11.43 -26.00
C THR A 82 5.98 -11.71 -24.92
N LYS A 83 7.26 -11.49 -25.28
CA LYS A 83 8.25 -11.02 -24.30
C LYS A 83 7.74 -9.67 -23.80
N VAL A 84 7.22 -9.64 -22.59
CA VAL A 84 6.99 -8.41 -21.84
C VAL A 84 8.31 -8.07 -21.15
N GLU A 85 9.26 -7.58 -21.94
CA GLU A 85 10.51 -6.99 -21.47
C GLU A 85 10.62 -5.65 -22.19
N ASP A 86 10.14 -4.58 -21.54
CA ASP A 86 10.92 -3.37 -21.24
C ASP A 86 10.00 -2.26 -20.66
N LEU A 87 9.78 -2.30 -19.34
CA LEU A 87 9.32 -1.16 -18.54
C LEU A 87 10.33 -0.96 -17.41
N SER A 88 11.58 -0.69 -17.79
CA SER A 88 12.73 -0.58 -16.89
C SER A 88 12.97 0.82 -16.30
N SER A 89 11.99 1.75 -16.31
CA SER A 89 12.24 3.14 -15.88
C SER A 89 11.47 3.64 -14.64
N SER A 90 10.55 2.88 -14.06
CA SER A 90 10.07 3.13 -12.69
C SER A 90 9.39 1.86 -12.19
N GLN A 91 10.05 1.13 -11.30
CA GLN A 91 9.61 -0.19 -10.84
C GLN A 91 8.44 -0.03 -9.87
N GLN A 92 7.27 0.36 -10.38
CA GLN A 92 6.03 0.27 -9.60
C GLN A 92 5.65 -1.21 -9.51
N ASP A 93 5.50 -1.68 -8.28
CA ASP A 93 5.15 -3.06 -7.96
C ASP A 93 3.68 -3.33 -8.30
N ILE A 94 3.43 -3.64 -9.57
CA ILE A 94 2.08 -3.85 -10.11
C ILE A 94 1.86 -5.33 -10.45
N PHE A 95 0.76 -5.88 -9.94
CA PHE A 95 0.35 -7.27 -10.16
C PHE A 95 -1.02 -7.34 -10.81
N LEU A 96 -1.22 -8.33 -11.67
CA LEU A 96 -2.49 -8.61 -12.33
C LEU A 96 -3.00 -9.96 -11.83
N LEU A 97 -4.21 -9.99 -11.26
CA LEU A 97 -4.91 -11.21 -10.88
C LEU A 97 -6.19 -11.34 -11.71
N PRO A 98 -6.38 -12.46 -12.45
CA PRO A 98 -7.63 -12.70 -13.15
C PRO A 98 -8.77 -12.98 -12.17
N LEU A 99 -10.00 -12.67 -12.56
CA LEU A 99 -11.18 -13.09 -11.80
C LEU A 99 -11.31 -14.63 -11.78
N ARG A 100 -11.76 -15.19 -10.66
CA ARG A 100 -12.12 -16.62 -10.60
C ARG A 100 -13.32 -16.87 -11.52
N SER A 101 -13.11 -17.45 -12.71
CA SER A 101 -14.23 -17.98 -13.46
C SER A 101 -14.78 -19.20 -12.72
N HIS A 102 -16.10 -19.29 -12.62
CA HIS A 102 -16.79 -20.45 -12.07
C HIS A 102 -16.90 -21.58 -13.12
N ASP A 103 -16.10 -21.52 -14.19
CA ASP A 103 -16.22 -22.49 -15.27
C ASP A 103 -15.08 -23.50 -15.20
N ASN A 104 -15.45 -24.73 -14.83
CA ASN A 104 -14.64 -25.95 -14.85
C ASN A 104 -14.23 -26.37 -16.28
N SER A 105 -13.94 -25.42 -17.16
CA SER A 105 -13.45 -25.65 -18.51
C SER A 105 -11.95 -25.82 -18.46
N ALA A 106 -11.51 -27.07 -18.52
CA ALA A 106 -10.12 -27.50 -18.58
C ALA A 106 -9.44 -27.10 -19.90
N LYS A 107 -9.37 -25.80 -20.21
CA LYS A 107 -8.52 -25.28 -21.28
C LYS A 107 -7.26 -24.67 -20.67
N PHE A 108 -6.18 -25.41 -20.89
CA PHE A 108 -4.82 -25.15 -20.43
C PHE A 108 -4.22 -23.97 -21.18
N GLU A 109 -4.35 -22.74 -20.67
CA GLU A 109 -3.59 -21.59 -21.17
C GLU A 109 -3.09 -20.75 -19.98
N TYR A 110 -1.77 -20.54 -19.94
CA TYR A 110 -0.96 -19.72 -19.02
C TYR A 110 -1.62 -19.21 -17.71
N GLY A 111 -1.30 -19.89 -16.60
CA GLY A 111 -1.49 -19.40 -15.23
C GLY A 111 -2.94 -19.46 -14.75
N THR A 112 -3.30 -20.50 -14.01
CA THR A 112 -4.55 -20.47 -13.23
C THR A 112 -4.48 -19.36 -12.18
N TYR A 113 -5.64 -18.82 -11.78
CA TYR A 113 -5.76 -17.88 -10.65
C TYR A 113 -4.89 -18.29 -9.45
N SER A 114 -4.94 -19.57 -9.08
CA SER A 114 -4.17 -20.13 -7.97
C SER A 114 -2.65 -20.04 -8.18
N SER A 115 -2.16 -20.19 -9.42
CA SER A 115 -0.73 -20.08 -9.73
C SER A 115 -0.24 -18.64 -9.64
N MET A 116 -0.97 -17.68 -10.22
CA MET A 116 -0.62 -16.25 -10.12
C MET A 116 -0.76 -15.72 -8.69
N LEU A 117 -1.79 -16.17 -7.96
CA LEU A 117 -1.93 -15.86 -6.54
C LEU A 117 -0.76 -16.44 -5.72
N GLY A 118 -0.32 -17.66 -6.04
CA GLY A 118 0.86 -18.27 -5.43
C GLY A 118 2.13 -17.44 -5.68
N LYS A 119 2.36 -17.01 -6.93
CA LYS A 119 3.49 -16.12 -7.27
C LYS A 119 3.42 -14.79 -6.54
N LEU A 120 2.25 -14.15 -6.49
CA LEU A 120 2.04 -12.91 -5.76
C LEU A 120 2.37 -13.08 -4.27
N ARG A 121 1.85 -14.13 -3.64
CA ARG A 121 2.13 -14.45 -2.23
C ARG A 121 3.63 -14.59 -2.01
N ASP A 122 4.29 -15.40 -2.83
CA ASP A 122 5.72 -15.68 -2.65
C ASP A 122 6.55 -14.40 -2.87
N GLN A 123 6.15 -13.52 -3.80
CA GLN A 123 6.80 -12.22 -4.01
C GLN A 123 6.56 -11.24 -2.85
N VAL A 124 5.34 -11.15 -2.31
CA VAL A 124 5.04 -10.31 -1.14
C VAL A 124 5.81 -10.78 0.10
N LEU A 125 5.92 -12.09 0.31
CA LEU A 125 6.61 -12.66 1.48
C LEU A 125 8.13 -12.63 1.36
N SER A 126 8.69 -12.66 0.15
CA SER A 126 10.14 -12.59 -0.09
C SER A 126 10.69 -11.18 -0.12
N ARG A 127 9.84 -10.15 -0.09
CA ARG A 127 10.30 -8.76 -0.06
C ARG A 127 11.12 -8.48 1.19
N PRO A 128 12.23 -7.73 1.07
CA PRO A 128 12.96 -7.25 2.22
C PRO A 128 12.03 -6.33 3.02
N LEU A 129 11.70 -6.73 4.25
CA LEU A 129 10.92 -5.87 5.13
C LEU A 129 11.78 -4.67 5.52
N ARG A 130 11.30 -3.46 5.28
CA ARG A 130 11.92 -2.27 5.86
C ARG A 130 11.78 -2.34 7.39
N PRO A 131 12.89 -2.47 8.14
CA PRO A 131 12.83 -2.54 9.59
C PRO A 131 12.41 -1.17 10.14
N PHE A 132 11.76 -1.18 11.30
CA PHE A 132 11.56 0.05 12.08
C PHE A 132 12.90 0.54 12.64
N SER A 133 12.97 1.82 13.03
CA SER A 133 14.19 2.39 13.63
C SER A 133 14.68 1.62 14.86
N LYS A 134 13.77 0.99 15.62
CA LYS A 134 14.10 0.09 16.72
C LYS A 134 13.35 -1.24 16.58
N ASN A 135 13.98 -2.31 17.05
CA ASN A 135 13.34 -3.63 17.12
C ASN A 135 12.07 -3.56 17.98
N LEU A 136 10.96 -4.03 17.42
CA LEU A 136 9.65 -4.06 18.05
C LEU A 136 9.22 -5.50 18.29
N THR A 137 8.72 -5.79 19.50
CA THR A 137 7.93 -7.00 19.72
C THR A 137 6.51 -6.79 19.19
N GLU A 138 5.80 -7.86 18.83
CA GLU A 138 4.39 -7.77 18.38
C GLU A 138 3.49 -7.04 19.39
N ARG A 139 3.75 -7.30 20.68
CA ARG A 139 3.05 -6.64 21.79
C ARG A 139 3.32 -5.14 21.84
N ASP A 140 4.57 -4.72 21.62
CA ASP A 140 4.93 -3.31 21.63
C ASP A 140 4.41 -2.60 20.37
N TRP A 141 4.44 -3.27 19.22
CA TRP A 141 3.81 -2.79 17.99
C TRP A 141 2.32 -2.50 18.19
N LEU A 142 1.59 -3.40 18.85
CA LEU A 142 0.16 -3.19 19.13
C LEU A 142 -0.07 -1.97 20.03
N ARG A 143 0.73 -1.79 21.09
CA ARG A 143 0.64 -0.61 21.98
C ARG A 143 0.96 0.69 21.25
N SER A 144 2.04 0.71 20.45
CA SER A 144 2.41 1.86 19.64
C SER A 144 1.34 2.22 18.62
N SER A 145 0.72 1.21 18.01
CA SER A 145 -0.39 1.41 17.06
C SER A 145 -1.59 2.09 17.71
N ALA A 146 -1.94 1.72 18.94
CA ALA A 146 -3.00 2.40 19.69
C ALA A 146 -2.67 3.87 19.97
N LYS A 147 -1.41 4.18 20.34
CA LYS A 147 -0.95 5.56 20.54
C LYS A 147 -1.00 6.36 19.23
N ILE A 148 -0.55 5.78 18.12
CA ILE A 148 -0.62 6.41 16.79
C ILE A 148 -2.07 6.70 16.43
N TRP A 149 -2.99 5.77 16.68
CA TRP A 149 -4.41 5.98 16.43
C TRP A 149 -4.99 7.17 17.20
N ASP A 150 -4.59 7.35 18.47
CA ASP A 150 -4.97 8.53 19.26
C ASP A 150 -4.40 9.83 18.69
N MET A 151 -3.18 9.80 18.14
CA MET A 151 -2.59 10.95 17.44
C MET A 151 -3.33 11.27 16.15
N VAL A 152 -3.63 10.27 15.33
CA VAL A 152 -4.39 10.43 14.06
C VAL A 152 -5.74 11.09 14.32
N LYS A 153 -6.48 10.63 15.34
CA LYS A 153 -7.78 11.22 15.72
C LYS A 153 -7.68 12.70 16.13
N ARG A 154 -6.52 13.13 16.64
CA ARG A 154 -6.27 14.52 17.08
C ARG A 154 -5.48 15.32 16.05
N SER A 155 -5.21 14.75 14.87
CA SER A 155 -4.37 15.39 13.86
C SER A 155 -5.03 16.67 13.32
N PRO A 156 -4.35 17.83 13.42
CA PRO A 156 -4.88 19.07 12.86
C PRO A 156 -4.96 18.99 11.33
N VAL A 157 -4.01 18.31 10.67
CA VAL A 157 -3.97 18.14 9.22
C VAL A 157 -5.20 17.37 8.72
N ALA A 158 -5.56 16.28 9.41
CA ALA A 158 -6.75 15.51 9.10
C ALA A 158 -8.03 16.33 9.34
N SER A 159 -8.08 17.10 10.42
CA SER A 159 -9.21 17.99 10.73
C SER A 159 -9.40 19.07 9.65
N ASP A 160 -8.31 19.70 9.22
CA ASP A 160 -8.35 20.75 8.21
C ASP A 160 -8.68 20.22 6.83
N TYR A 161 -8.19 19.03 6.46
CA TYR A 161 -8.63 18.34 5.26
C TYR A 161 -10.15 18.05 5.28
N CYS A 162 -10.67 17.55 6.41
CA CYS A 162 -12.12 17.34 6.58
C CYS A 162 -12.92 18.64 6.40
N LYS A 163 -12.44 19.75 6.97
CA LYS A 163 -13.07 21.06 6.80
C LYS A 163 -13.02 21.54 5.35
N ALA A 164 -11.88 21.35 4.67
CA ALA A 164 -11.72 21.72 3.26
C ALA A 164 -12.74 20.97 2.39
N LEU A 165 -12.90 19.67 2.58
CA LEU A 165 -13.90 18.85 1.90
C LEU A 165 -15.35 19.29 2.18
N GLN A 166 -15.65 19.74 3.39
CA GLN A 166 -16.99 20.27 3.71
C GLN A 166 -17.21 21.65 3.06
N SER A 167 -16.17 22.48 3.03
CA SER A 167 -16.22 23.83 2.44
C SER A 167 -16.33 23.83 0.91
N SER A 168 -15.78 22.81 0.25
CA SER A 168 -15.87 22.64 -1.21
C SER A 168 -17.26 22.24 -1.70
N GLY A 169 -18.21 21.99 -0.78
CA GLY A 169 -19.60 21.69 -1.11
C GLY A 169 -19.85 20.25 -1.61
N LEU A 170 -18.81 19.42 -1.70
CA LEU A 170 -18.88 18.01 -2.10
C LEU A 170 -19.56 17.12 -1.05
N PHE A 171 -19.47 17.48 0.23
CA PHE A 171 -20.02 16.69 1.33
C PHE A 171 -20.75 17.61 2.32
N ARG A 172 -22.02 17.91 2.05
CA ARG A 172 -22.92 18.52 3.03
C ARG A 172 -23.49 17.43 3.95
N LYS A 173 -23.47 17.68 5.25
CA LYS A 173 -24.21 16.90 6.25
C LYS A 173 -25.71 17.09 6.08
#